data_AF-A0A958MBF5-F1
#
_entry.id   AF-A0A958MBF5-F1
#
_cell.length_a   1.000
_cell.length_b   1.000
_cell.length_c   1.000
_cell.angle_alpha   90.00
_cell.angle_beta   90.00
_cell.angle_gamma   90.00
#
_symmetry.space_group_name_H-M   'P 1'
#
loop_
_entity.id
_entity.type
_entity.pdbx_description
1 polymer ?
#
loop_
_entity_poly.entity_id
_entity_poly.type
_entity_poly.pdbx_seq_one_letter_code
_entity_poly.pdbx_strand_id
1 'polypeptide(L)'
;MDSFYISYDEPNKEENWRQIQGKCPGVQRVDGVEGFNNAYQECARRSKTERFFTIDGDNVLLDIRLGEGLTDELLQTDYIFSWSAENSINGLAYGNGGVKNWPRSVVIAMKSHESAGDERSSVDFCFSYKYFQMPQVLSRSVIDKSPYQAFRAGFREGVKMTLVRGERLLLDPDNLSSGFHELVSDCNKERLKIWCSIGRDRPFGKWAILGARLGCSKVLLEDFPMGKIRDYRWFDLYWKNEIESEYLRGLLQEEQLEHDLKRLKENLNENLDLGLVDFSEEQSLFFKSVYFNRPRYGLMFDDL
;
A
#
# COMPACT_ATOMS: atom_id res chain seq x y z
N MET A 1 4.07 5.33 -24.99
CA MET A 1 3.08 5.94 -24.09
C MET A 1 3.79 6.92 -23.19
N ASP A 2 3.09 7.95 -22.69
CA ASP A 2 3.68 8.83 -21.69
C ASP A 2 3.87 8.07 -20.37
N SER A 3 4.86 8.48 -19.58
CA SER A 3 5.13 7.94 -18.25
C SER A 3 5.35 9.08 -17.28
N PHE A 4 4.77 8.96 -16.08
CA PHE A 4 4.85 9.96 -15.02
C PHE A 4 5.40 9.34 -13.74
N TYR A 5 6.47 9.96 -13.22
CA TYR A 5 6.95 9.73 -11.87
C TYR A 5 6.20 10.67 -10.92
N ILE A 6 5.45 10.10 -9.99
CA ILE A 6 4.61 10.81 -9.04
C ILE A 6 5.28 10.77 -7.68
N SER A 7 5.64 11.93 -7.13
CA SER A 7 6.28 12.02 -5.82
C SER A 7 5.67 13.12 -4.96
N TYR A 8 5.73 12.94 -3.65
CA TYR A 8 5.21 13.89 -2.68
C TYR A 8 6.22 14.12 -1.56
N ASP A 9 6.23 13.27 -0.54
CA ASP A 9 7.03 13.38 0.68
C ASP A 9 7.94 12.17 0.93
N GLU A 10 8.11 11.29 -0.07
CA GLU A 10 8.98 10.12 0.07
C GLU A 10 10.45 10.56 0.25
N PRO A 11 11.15 10.09 1.29
CA PRO A 11 12.54 10.51 1.56
C PRO A 11 13.50 10.18 0.42
N ASN A 12 13.23 9.10 -0.31
CA ASN A 12 14.02 8.61 -1.45
C ASN A 12 13.60 9.18 -2.80
N LYS A 13 12.67 10.15 -2.87
CA LYS A 13 12.12 10.58 -4.17
C LYS A 13 13.17 11.11 -5.16
N GLU A 14 14.16 11.86 -4.67
CA GLU A 14 15.21 12.41 -5.54
C GLU A 14 16.17 11.33 -6.05
N GLU A 15 16.45 10.32 -5.22
CA GLU A 15 17.28 9.17 -5.62
C GLU A 15 16.56 8.33 -6.68
N ASN A 16 15.29 8.03 -6.44
CA ASN A 16 14.46 7.23 -7.35
C ASN A 16 14.20 7.98 -8.67
N TRP A 17 13.97 9.30 -8.63
CA TRP A 17 13.81 10.12 -9.83
C TRP A 17 15.01 9.97 -10.78
N ARG A 18 16.24 10.09 -10.26
CA ARG A 18 17.46 9.95 -11.08
C ARG A 18 17.57 8.56 -11.71
N GLN A 19 17.22 7.51 -10.97
CA GLN A 19 17.23 6.14 -11.51
C GLN A 19 16.20 5.96 -12.62
N ILE A 20 14.99 6.47 -12.42
CA ILE A 20 13.88 6.35 -13.36
C ILE A 20 14.16 7.10 -14.66
N GLN A 21 14.83 8.26 -14.61
CA GLN A 21 15.27 8.97 -15.82
C GLN A 21 16.18 8.11 -16.72
N GLY A 22 17.02 7.27 -16.13
CA GLY A 22 17.88 6.34 -16.86
C GLY A 22 17.13 5.14 -17.44
N LYS A 23 16.11 4.63 -16.73
CA LYS A 23 15.35 3.43 -17.14
C LYS A 23 14.16 3.73 -18.06
N CYS A 24 13.58 4.92 -17.97
CA CYS A 24 12.42 5.35 -18.73
C CYS A 24 12.69 6.70 -19.41
N PRO A 25 13.35 6.71 -20.59
CA PRO A 25 13.59 7.93 -21.34
C PRO A 25 12.30 8.70 -21.63
N GLY A 26 12.30 10.01 -21.37
CA GLY A 26 11.12 10.87 -21.58
C GLY A 26 10.06 10.81 -20.47
N VAL A 27 10.34 10.10 -19.36
CA VAL A 27 9.51 10.17 -18.16
C VAL A 27 9.38 11.61 -17.66
N GLN A 28 8.16 11.99 -17.31
CA GLN A 28 7.83 13.31 -16.77
C GLN A 28 7.68 13.23 -15.25
N ARG A 29 7.91 14.34 -14.54
CA ARG A 29 7.77 14.41 -13.08
C ARG A 29 6.53 15.20 -12.68
N VAL A 30 5.74 14.63 -11.78
CA VAL A 30 4.66 15.30 -11.04
C VAL A 30 5.04 15.23 -9.57
N ASP A 31 5.49 16.35 -8.99
CA ASP A 31 6.00 16.41 -7.61
C ASP A 31 5.17 17.39 -6.77
N GLY A 32 4.94 17.02 -5.51
CA GLY A 32 4.35 17.93 -4.51
C GLY A 32 2.84 18.18 -4.66
N VAL A 33 2.15 17.39 -5.47
CA VAL A 33 0.69 17.47 -5.61
C VAL A 33 0.03 16.68 -4.49
N GLU A 34 -0.66 17.37 -3.58
CA GLU A 34 -1.35 16.75 -2.45
C GLU A 34 -2.57 15.95 -2.92
N GLY A 35 -2.66 14.69 -2.49
CA GLY A 35 -3.76 13.76 -2.80
C GLY A 35 -3.55 12.96 -4.09
N PHE A 36 -3.73 11.63 -4.00
CA PHE A 36 -3.51 10.69 -5.12
C PHE A 36 -4.31 11.06 -6.38
N ASN A 37 -5.58 11.43 -6.23
CA ASN A 37 -6.42 11.83 -7.36
C ASN A 37 -5.90 13.06 -8.08
N ASN A 38 -5.49 14.08 -7.32
CA ASN A 38 -4.99 15.32 -7.90
C ASN A 38 -3.70 15.05 -8.69
N ALA A 39 -2.84 14.18 -8.17
CA ALA A 39 -1.62 13.77 -8.87
C ALA A 39 -1.92 13.02 -10.17
N TYR A 40 -2.88 12.07 -10.17
CA TYR A 40 -3.28 11.35 -11.39
C TYR A 40 -3.96 12.27 -12.41
N GLN A 41 -4.84 13.17 -11.97
CA GLN A 41 -5.47 14.16 -12.84
C GLN A 41 -4.44 15.09 -13.48
N GLU A 42 -3.40 15.51 -12.74
CA GLU A 42 -2.31 16.31 -13.30
C GLU A 42 -1.49 15.53 -14.34
N CYS A 43 -1.25 14.23 -14.12
CA CYS A 43 -0.65 13.35 -15.13
C CYS A 43 -1.52 13.29 -16.39
N ALA A 44 -2.83 13.07 -16.25
CA ALA A 44 -3.76 12.99 -17.38
C ALA A 44 -3.85 14.31 -18.17
N ARG A 45 -3.80 15.46 -17.48
CA ARG A 45 -3.78 16.78 -18.10
C ARG A 45 -2.50 17.00 -18.93
N ARG A 46 -1.35 16.52 -18.45
CA ARG A 46 -0.06 16.62 -19.14
C ARG A 46 0.14 15.59 -20.25
N SER A 47 -0.54 14.44 -20.16
CA SER A 47 -0.41 13.36 -21.12
C SER A 47 -0.99 13.75 -22.48
N LYS A 48 -0.24 13.41 -23.54
CA LYS A 48 -0.61 13.58 -24.95
C LYS A 48 -1.05 12.25 -25.59
N THR A 49 -0.94 11.16 -24.86
CA THR A 49 -1.28 9.81 -25.30
C THR A 49 -2.62 9.36 -24.73
N GLU A 50 -3.28 8.41 -25.38
CA GLU A 50 -4.57 7.86 -24.89
C GLU A 50 -4.43 7.15 -23.56
N ARG A 51 -3.22 6.64 -23.28
CA ARG A 51 -2.88 5.91 -22.06
C ARG A 51 -1.50 6.32 -21.56
N PHE A 52 -1.35 6.38 -20.24
CA PHE A 52 -0.08 6.75 -19.62
C PHE A 52 0.26 5.87 -18.41
N PHE A 53 1.56 5.75 -18.12
CA PHE A 53 2.06 5.07 -16.93
C PHE A 53 2.20 6.02 -15.75
N THR A 54 1.95 5.51 -14.53
CA THR A 54 2.31 6.17 -13.27
C THR A 54 3.26 5.28 -12.47
N ILE A 55 4.27 5.91 -11.89
CA ILE A 55 5.30 5.27 -11.06
C ILE A 55 5.40 6.08 -9.76
N ASP A 56 5.15 5.45 -8.62
CA ASP A 56 5.11 6.14 -7.32
C ASP A 56 6.52 6.55 -6.83
N GLY A 57 6.57 7.52 -5.92
CA GLY A 57 7.80 8.19 -5.49
C GLY A 57 8.80 7.26 -4.82
N ASP A 58 8.29 6.23 -4.15
CA ASP A 58 9.05 5.21 -3.43
C ASP A 58 9.48 4.02 -4.31
N ASN A 59 9.11 4.00 -5.59
CA ASN A 59 9.37 2.86 -6.46
C ASN A 59 10.74 2.89 -7.12
N VAL A 60 11.36 1.72 -7.17
CA VAL A 60 12.54 1.41 -8.00
C VAL A 60 12.13 0.39 -9.04
N LEU A 61 12.21 0.74 -10.33
CA LEU A 61 11.90 -0.19 -11.42
C LEU A 61 12.92 -1.32 -11.47
N LEU A 62 12.45 -2.55 -11.64
CA LEU A 62 13.27 -3.72 -11.98
C LEU A 62 13.72 -3.63 -13.44
N ASP A 63 14.58 -4.54 -13.90
CA ASP A 63 15.13 -4.51 -15.27
C ASP A 63 14.15 -5.04 -16.32
N ILE A 64 12.87 -4.70 -16.18
CA ILE A 64 11.78 -5.05 -17.10
C ILE A 64 11.30 -3.77 -17.79
N ARG A 65 10.99 -3.87 -19.08
CA ARG A 65 10.53 -2.72 -19.86
C ARG A 65 9.05 -2.44 -19.59
N LEU A 66 8.72 -1.16 -19.36
CA LEU A 66 7.33 -0.73 -19.24
C LEU A 66 6.54 -1.08 -20.50
N GLY A 67 5.36 -1.68 -20.31
CA GLY A 67 4.46 -2.08 -21.40
C GLY A 67 4.76 -3.44 -22.02
N GLU A 68 5.78 -4.16 -21.55
CA GLU A 68 5.99 -5.54 -21.95
C GLU A 68 4.79 -6.41 -21.55
N GLY A 69 4.22 -7.13 -22.53
CA GLY A 69 3.02 -7.95 -22.35
C GLY A 69 1.68 -7.23 -22.57
N LEU A 70 1.68 -5.94 -22.92
CA LEU A 70 0.46 -5.26 -23.38
C LEU A 70 0.22 -5.53 -24.87
N THR A 71 -0.91 -6.14 -25.21
CA THR A 71 -1.36 -6.35 -26.59
C THR A 71 -2.24 -5.20 -27.06
N ASP A 72 -2.37 -4.99 -28.37
CA ASP A 72 -3.24 -3.96 -28.93
C ASP A 72 -4.71 -4.14 -28.48
N GLU A 73 -5.16 -5.39 -28.35
CA GLU A 73 -6.50 -5.74 -27.84
C GLU A 73 -6.71 -5.25 -26.41
N LEU A 74 -5.72 -5.49 -25.52
CA LEU A 74 -5.78 -4.99 -24.14
C LEU A 74 -5.79 -3.45 -24.13
N LEU A 75 -4.97 -2.82 -24.95
CA LEU A 75 -4.87 -1.36 -24.98
C LEU A 75 -6.16 -0.65 -25.41
N GLN A 76 -7.03 -1.33 -26.17
CA GLN A 76 -8.36 -0.82 -26.57
C GLN A 76 -9.41 -0.87 -25.45
N THR A 77 -9.15 -1.57 -24.34
CA THR A 77 -10.07 -1.63 -23.19
C THR A 77 -9.99 -0.37 -22.32
N ASP A 78 -11.01 -0.16 -21.49
CA ASP A 78 -11.01 0.86 -20.43
C ASP A 78 -10.33 0.39 -19.13
N TYR A 79 -9.65 -0.77 -19.17
CA TYR A 79 -9.05 -1.36 -17.98
C TYR A 79 -7.83 -0.55 -17.52
N ILE A 80 -7.61 -0.48 -16.22
CA ILE A 80 -6.38 0.01 -15.62
C ILE A 80 -5.46 -1.19 -15.44
N PHE A 81 -4.34 -1.22 -16.16
CA PHE A 81 -3.37 -2.29 -16.00
C PHE A 81 -2.51 -2.01 -14.76
N SER A 82 -2.43 -2.98 -13.87
CA SER A 82 -1.66 -2.87 -12.63
C SER A 82 -0.62 -3.97 -12.58
N TRP A 83 0.64 -3.59 -12.39
CA TRP A 83 1.72 -4.52 -12.10
C TRP A 83 1.99 -4.53 -10.61
N SER A 84 2.44 -5.67 -10.09
CA SER A 84 2.79 -5.78 -8.69
C SER A 84 4.12 -5.07 -8.40
N ALA A 85 4.25 -4.53 -7.19
CA ALA A 85 5.54 -4.13 -6.64
C ALA A 85 5.92 -5.06 -5.49
N GLU A 86 7.21 -5.42 -5.42
CA GLU A 86 7.78 -6.09 -4.26
C GLU A 86 7.98 -5.07 -3.13
N ASN A 87 7.49 -5.37 -1.94
CA ASN A 87 7.71 -4.54 -0.76
C ASN A 87 9.13 -4.74 -0.20
N SER A 88 9.90 -3.66 -0.05
CA SER A 88 11.30 -3.73 0.42
C SER A 88 11.47 -4.25 1.85
N ILE A 89 10.41 -4.23 2.67
CA ILE A 89 10.44 -4.67 4.06
C ILE A 89 10.11 -6.16 4.16
N ASN A 90 8.92 -6.56 3.71
CA ASN A 90 8.35 -7.89 3.96
C ASN A 90 8.37 -8.84 2.76
N GLY A 91 8.79 -8.40 1.57
CA GLY A 91 8.89 -9.23 0.37
C GLY A 91 7.56 -9.61 -0.28
N LEU A 92 6.42 -9.07 0.20
CA LEU A 92 5.14 -9.25 -0.48
C LEU A 92 5.16 -8.56 -1.85
N ALA A 93 4.61 -9.23 -2.87
CA ALA A 93 4.42 -8.70 -4.21
C ALA A 93 2.94 -8.71 -4.60
N TYR A 94 2.34 -7.52 -4.68
CA TYR A 94 0.93 -7.32 -5.05
C TYR A 94 0.72 -5.86 -5.51
N GLY A 95 -0.53 -5.46 -5.77
CA GLY A 95 -0.84 -4.16 -6.38
C GLY A 95 -0.53 -2.91 -5.54
N ASN A 96 -0.13 -3.05 -4.27
CA ASN A 96 0.29 -1.91 -3.44
C ASN A 96 1.64 -1.36 -3.90
N GLY A 97 1.70 -0.05 -4.13
CA GLY A 97 2.88 0.61 -4.70
C GLY A 97 3.22 0.15 -6.11
N GLY A 98 2.30 -0.52 -6.81
CA GLY A 98 2.52 -1.07 -8.15
C GLY A 98 2.51 -0.01 -9.25
N VAL A 99 3.33 -0.21 -10.30
CA VAL A 99 3.25 0.56 -11.54
C VAL A 99 1.88 0.34 -12.19
N LYS A 100 1.27 1.42 -12.70
CA LYS A 100 -0.05 1.37 -13.34
C LYS A 100 -0.04 2.02 -14.71
N ASN A 101 -0.86 1.50 -15.62
CA ASN A 101 -1.16 2.10 -16.92
C ASN A 101 -2.64 2.46 -16.99
N TRP A 102 -2.92 3.72 -17.20
CA TRP A 102 -4.25 4.30 -17.09
C TRP A 102 -4.76 4.74 -18.45
N PRO A 103 -6.02 4.46 -18.81
CA PRO A 103 -6.70 5.19 -19.85
C PRO A 103 -6.88 6.65 -19.41
N ARG A 104 -6.44 7.58 -20.25
CA ARG A 104 -6.52 9.02 -19.97
C ARG A 104 -7.96 9.49 -19.79
N SER A 105 -8.88 8.95 -20.60
CA SER A 105 -10.32 9.25 -20.51
C SER A 105 -10.90 8.85 -19.15
N VAL A 106 -10.51 7.68 -18.62
CA VAL A 106 -10.93 7.20 -17.30
C VAL A 106 -10.45 8.16 -16.22
N VAL A 107 -9.16 8.55 -16.22
CA VAL A 107 -8.60 9.46 -15.20
C VAL A 107 -9.24 10.86 -15.24
N ILE A 108 -9.54 11.39 -16.42
CA ILE A 108 -10.24 12.68 -16.58
C ILE A 108 -11.68 12.61 -16.06
N ALA A 109 -12.34 11.46 -16.25
CA ALA A 109 -13.71 11.24 -15.77
C ALA A 109 -13.78 10.93 -14.27
N MET A 110 -12.65 10.64 -13.60
CA MET A 110 -12.61 10.41 -12.16
C MET A 110 -13.07 11.67 -11.43
N LYS A 111 -14.23 11.58 -10.76
CA LYS A 111 -14.67 12.63 -9.85
C LYS A 111 -13.74 12.68 -8.65
N SER A 112 -13.40 13.88 -8.17
CA SER A 112 -12.73 14.02 -6.88
C SER A 112 -13.62 13.40 -5.79
N HIS A 113 -13.03 12.68 -4.84
CA HIS A 113 -13.78 12.03 -3.77
C HIS A 113 -14.55 13.03 -2.89
N GLU A 114 -14.15 14.31 -2.90
CA GLU A 114 -14.90 15.42 -2.28
C GLU A 114 -16.31 15.60 -2.87
N SER A 115 -16.55 15.06 -4.07
CA SER A 115 -17.83 15.07 -4.78
C SER A 115 -18.52 13.70 -4.82
N ALA A 116 -17.88 12.63 -4.34
CA ALA A 116 -18.38 11.27 -4.39
C ALA A 116 -19.00 10.92 -3.02
N GLY A 117 -20.32 10.99 -2.91
CA GLY A 117 -21.06 10.70 -1.68
C GLY A 117 -21.12 9.22 -1.27
N ASP A 118 -20.14 8.39 -1.67
CA ASP A 118 -20.14 6.95 -1.45
C ASP A 118 -18.84 6.48 -0.76
N GLU A 119 -18.99 5.95 0.46
CA GLU A 119 -17.89 5.56 1.36
C GLU A 119 -16.98 4.48 0.75
N ARG A 120 -17.47 3.68 -0.20
CA ARG A 120 -16.71 2.64 -0.91
C ARG A 120 -15.50 3.17 -1.66
N SER A 121 -15.64 4.34 -2.29
CA SER A 121 -14.56 4.99 -3.03
C SER A 121 -13.52 5.65 -2.10
N SER A 122 -13.81 5.71 -0.79
CA SER A 122 -13.00 6.42 0.21
C SER A 122 -11.78 5.64 0.73
N VAL A 123 -11.58 4.38 0.30
CA VAL A 123 -10.47 3.55 0.79
C VAL A 123 -9.52 3.09 -0.32
N ASP A 124 -10.01 2.53 -1.43
CA ASP A 124 -9.17 2.03 -2.53
C ASP A 124 -9.87 2.20 -3.90
N PHE A 125 -9.13 2.63 -4.92
CA PHE A 125 -9.61 2.79 -6.29
C PHE A 125 -9.99 1.46 -6.94
N CYS A 126 -9.45 0.34 -6.45
CA CYS A 126 -9.63 -0.98 -7.06
C CYS A 126 -11.10 -1.42 -7.15
N PHE A 127 -12.00 -0.83 -6.37
CA PHE A 127 -13.43 -1.18 -6.35
C PHE A 127 -14.32 -0.26 -7.20
N SER A 128 -13.76 0.82 -7.78
CA SER A 128 -14.53 1.78 -8.59
C SER A 128 -14.18 1.74 -10.08
N TYR A 129 -13.13 1.00 -10.45
CA TYR A 129 -12.63 0.92 -11.83
C TYR A 129 -12.17 -0.50 -12.14
N LYS A 130 -12.18 -0.88 -13.42
CA LYS A 130 -11.78 -2.21 -13.88
C LYS A 130 -10.27 -2.34 -13.88
N TYR A 131 -9.71 -2.90 -12.81
CA TYR A 131 -8.30 -3.23 -12.73
C TYR A 131 -8.02 -4.59 -13.37
N PHE A 132 -7.06 -4.61 -14.28
CA PHE A 132 -6.51 -5.83 -14.85
C PHE A 132 -5.09 -6.03 -14.30
N GLN A 133 -4.92 -7.08 -13.52
CA GLN A 133 -3.64 -7.40 -12.89
C GLN A 133 -2.73 -8.10 -13.89
N MET A 134 -1.54 -7.54 -14.05
CA MET A 134 -0.49 -8.06 -14.92
C MET A 134 0.38 -9.06 -14.16
N PRO A 135 0.92 -10.08 -14.84
CA PRO A 135 1.59 -11.20 -14.18
C PRO A 135 2.99 -10.85 -13.67
N GLN A 136 3.62 -9.80 -14.21
CA GLN A 136 4.97 -9.41 -13.82
C GLN A 136 4.98 -8.52 -12.56
N VAL A 137 6.02 -8.68 -11.76
CA VAL A 137 6.44 -7.69 -10.77
C VAL A 137 7.38 -6.72 -11.47
N LEU A 138 7.02 -5.44 -11.59
CA LEU A 138 7.82 -4.46 -12.35
C LEU A 138 8.74 -3.60 -11.48
N SER A 139 8.48 -3.54 -10.19
CA SER A 139 9.17 -2.60 -9.31
C SER A 139 9.31 -3.16 -7.90
N ARG A 140 10.16 -2.50 -7.14
CA ARG A 140 10.24 -2.63 -5.69
C ARG A 140 9.77 -1.31 -5.08
N SER A 141 8.78 -1.36 -4.19
CA SER A 141 8.36 -0.23 -3.36
C SER A 141 9.30 -0.15 -2.15
N VAL A 142 10.14 0.87 -2.13
CA VAL A 142 11.22 1.09 -1.16
C VAL A 142 10.74 2.06 -0.08
N ILE A 143 10.14 1.49 0.96
CA ILE A 143 9.45 2.22 2.04
C ILE A 143 10.23 2.25 3.37
N ASP A 144 11.46 1.72 3.36
CA ASP A 144 12.36 1.56 4.51
C ASP A 144 13.36 2.71 4.64
N LYS A 145 12.99 3.95 4.25
CA LYS A 145 13.92 5.10 4.26
C LYS A 145 13.73 6.05 5.43
N SER A 146 12.62 5.96 6.16
CA SER A 146 12.44 6.60 7.45
C SER A 146 11.45 5.82 8.33
N PRO A 147 11.50 5.98 9.67
CA PRO A 147 10.48 5.43 10.57
C PRO A 147 9.06 5.81 10.15
N TYR A 148 8.84 7.07 9.80
CA TYR A 148 7.54 7.58 9.38
C TYR A 148 7.02 6.93 8.10
N GLN A 149 7.87 6.81 7.06
CA GLN A 149 7.47 6.19 5.80
C GLN A 149 7.08 4.72 5.99
N ALA A 150 7.92 3.96 6.72
CA ALA A 150 7.68 2.56 7.02
C ALA A 150 6.39 2.37 7.84
N PHE A 151 6.23 3.16 8.91
CA PHE A 151 5.03 3.17 9.74
C PHE A 151 3.77 3.49 8.95
N ARG A 152 3.77 4.56 8.15
CA ARG A 152 2.59 4.97 7.38
C ARG A 152 2.20 3.90 6.35
N ALA A 153 3.17 3.30 5.67
CA ALA A 153 2.92 2.20 4.75
C ALA A 153 2.31 0.99 5.46
N GLY A 154 2.90 0.57 6.59
CA GLY A 154 2.37 -0.49 7.43
C GLY A 154 0.95 -0.21 7.91
N PHE A 155 0.70 0.99 8.45
CA PHE A 155 -0.61 1.41 8.96
C PHE A 155 -1.69 1.34 7.89
N ARG A 156 -1.42 1.92 6.70
CA ARG A 156 -2.37 1.90 5.58
C ARG A 156 -2.72 0.47 5.16
N GLU A 157 -1.75 -0.43 5.12
CA GLU A 157 -1.99 -1.83 4.76
C GLU A 157 -2.65 -2.64 5.87
N GLY A 158 -2.29 -2.38 7.13
CA GLY A 158 -2.98 -2.94 8.30
C GLY A 158 -4.47 -2.62 8.29
N VAL A 159 -4.84 -1.39 7.92
CA VAL A 159 -6.24 -1.03 7.67
C VAL A 159 -6.79 -1.77 6.45
N LYS A 160 -6.18 -1.61 5.27
CA LYS A 160 -6.73 -2.13 4.00
C LYS A 160 -6.97 -3.65 4.00
N MET A 161 -6.08 -4.43 4.63
CA MET A 161 -6.23 -5.89 4.67
C MET A 161 -7.37 -6.39 5.58
N THR A 162 -7.94 -5.51 6.41
CA THR A 162 -9.09 -5.86 7.27
C THR A 162 -10.45 -5.56 6.63
N LEU A 163 -10.46 -4.94 5.45
CA LEU A 163 -11.67 -4.47 4.78
C LEU A 163 -12.22 -5.49 3.81
N VAL A 164 -13.54 -5.45 3.61
CA VAL A 164 -14.25 -6.21 2.59
C VAL A 164 -14.81 -5.24 1.57
N ARG A 165 -14.33 -5.33 0.33
CA ARG A 165 -14.72 -4.44 -0.78
C ARG A 165 -14.57 -2.94 -0.45
N GLY A 166 -13.56 -2.60 0.36
CA GLY A 166 -13.29 -1.22 0.79
C GLY A 166 -14.15 -0.74 1.96
N GLU A 167 -15.04 -1.57 2.48
CA GLU A 167 -15.91 -1.25 3.63
C GLU A 167 -15.35 -1.82 4.93
N ARG A 168 -15.65 -1.10 6.02
CA ARG A 168 -15.37 -1.56 7.38
C ARG A 168 -16.30 -2.71 7.71
N LEU A 169 -15.76 -3.72 8.36
CA LEU A 169 -16.58 -4.79 8.91
C LEU A 169 -17.30 -4.32 10.17
N LEU A 170 -18.63 -4.45 10.17
CA LEU A 170 -19.45 -4.34 11.38
C LEU A 170 -19.55 -5.74 11.99
N LEU A 171 -18.58 -6.04 12.86
CA LEU A 171 -18.50 -7.33 13.53
C LEU A 171 -19.20 -7.27 14.89
N ASP A 172 -19.87 -8.36 15.23
CA ASP A 172 -20.39 -8.59 16.57
C ASP A 172 -19.20 -8.73 17.55
N PRO A 173 -19.11 -7.90 18.61
CA PRO A 173 -18.04 -8.00 19.60
C PRO A 173 -17.90 -9.40 20.22
N ASP A 174 -19.01 -10.13 20.38
CA ASP A 174 -19.00 -11.47 20.98
C ASP A 174 -18.49 -12.55 20.00
N ASN A 175 -18.45 -12.26 18.70
CA ASN A 175 -18.08 -13.18 17.62
C ASN A 175 -17.04 -12.58 16.67
N LEU A 176 -16.20 -11.67 17.17
CA LEU A 176 -15.29 -10.86 16.39
C LEU A 176 -14.34 -11.70 15.52
N SER A 177 -13.67 -12.69 16.12
CA SER A 177 -12.73 -13.57 15.42
C SER A 177 -13.42 -14.38 14.31
N SER A 178 -14.54 -15.05 14.61
CA SER A 178 -15.26 -15.85 13.62
C SER A 178 -15.77 -15.00 12.45
N GLY A 179 -16.36 -13.82 12.73
CA GLY A 179 -16.84 -12.92 11.70
C GLY A 179 -15.71 -12.36 10.83
N PHE A 180 -14.56 -12.04 11.44
CA PHE A 180 -13.37 -11.64 10.68
C PHE A 180 -12.89 -12.75 9.74
N HIS A 181 -12.76 -13.99 10.22
CA HIS A 181 -12.27 -15.11 9.41
C HIS A 181 -13.24 -15.54 8.31
N GLU A 182 -14.55 -15.38 8.51
CA GLU A 182 -15.59 -15.65 7.52
C GLU A 182 -15.61 -14.60 6.41
N LEU A 183 -15.52 -13.32 6.76
CA LEU A 183 -15.73 -12.22 5.82
C LEU A 183 -14.45 -11.76 5.11
N VAL A 184 -13.29 -11.79 5.78
CA VAL A 184 -12.03 -11.37 5.17
C VAL A 184 -11.41 -12.52 4.37
N SER A 185 -11.13 -12.26 3.10
CA SER A 185 -10.52 -13.26 2.22
C SER A 185 -9.19 -13.79 2.77
N ASP A 186 -8.89 -15.07 2.52
CA ASP A 186 -7.64 -15.71 2.95
C ASP A 186 -6.40 -14.98 2.41
N CYS A 187 -6.47 -14.45 1.19
CA CYS A 187 -5.38 -13.67 0.62
C CYS A 187 -5.09 -12.38 1.42
N ASN A 188 -6.12 -11.73 1.95
CA ASN A 188 -5.92 -10.53 2.78
C ASN A 188 -5.45 -10.90 4.18
N LYS A 189 -5.99 -11.97 4.78
CA LYS A 189 -5.53 -12.50 6.07
C LYS A 189 -4.06 -12.90 6.03
N GLU A 190 -3.63 -13.59 4.97
CA GLU A 190 -2.22 -13.97 4.77
C GLU A 190 -1.30 -12.74 4.70
N ARG A 191 -1.66 -11.74 3.87
CA ARG A 191 -0.88 -10.50 3.75
C ARG A 191 -0.85 -9.71 5.06
N LEU A 192 -1.97 -9.61 5.76
CA LEU A 192 -2.06 -8.95 7.06
C LEU A 192 -1.09 -9.59 8.05
N LYS A 193 -1.09 -10.93 8.16
CA LYS A 193 -0.17 -11.66 9.02
C LYS A 193 1.29 -11.35 8.67
N ILE A 194 1.64 -11.33 7.39
CA ILE A 194 2.99 -11.02 6.93
C ILE A 194 3.39 -9.57 7.26
N TRP A 195 2.52 -8.59 7.01
CA TRP A 195 2.72 -7.20 7.42
C TRP A 195 2.92 -7.04 8.92
N CYS A 196 2.19 -7.82 9.72
CA CYS A 196 2.27 -7.80 11.17
C CYS A 196 3.41 -8.64 11.75
N SER A 197 4.23 -9.35 10.96
CA SER A 197 5.22 -10.29 11.51
C SER A 197 6.58 -10.29 10.82
N ILE A 198 6.69 -9.87 9.56
CA ILE A 198 7.91 -10.00 8.75
C ILE A 198 8.52 -8.63 8.46
N GLY A 199 9.84 -8.55 8.55
CA GLY A 199 10.62 -7.40 8.06
C GLY A 199 11.62 -6.85 9.06
N ARG A 200 11.81 -7.50 10.21
CA ARG A 200 12.77 -7.03 11.23
C ARG A 200 14.21 -6.96 10.71
N ASP A 201 14.55 -7.70 9.66
CA ASP A 201 15.86 -7.68 8.99
C ASP A 201 16.12 -6.42 8.14
N ARG A 202 15.13 -5.54 8.01
CA ARG A 202 15.20 -4.34 7.17
C ARG A 202 15.23 -3.08 8.02
N PRO A 203 15.92 -2.00 7.56
CA PRO A 203 15.85 -0.70 8.21
C PRO A 203 14.40 -0.29 8.45
N PHE A 204 14.11 0.15 9.67
CA PHE A 204 12.78 0.57 10.09
C PHE A 204 11.66 -0.48 9.91
N GLY A 205 11.97 -1.76 9.69
CA GLY A 205 10.96 -2.79 9.51
C GLY A 205 10.04 -2.97 10.71
N LYS A 206 10.56 -2.78 11.92
CA LYS A 206 9.76 -2.75 13.17
C LYS A 206 8.68 -1.66 13.13
N TRP A 207 8.94 -0.51 12.50
CA TRP A 207 7.96 0.57 12.35
C TRP A 207 6.85 0.20 11.38
N ALA A 208 7.16 -0.49 10.29
CA ALA A 208 6.13 -1.03 9.40
C ALA A 208 5.26 -2.07 10.10
N ILE A 209 5.86 -2.97 10.90
CA ILE A 209 5.12 -3.94 11.71
C ILE A 209 4.22 -3.24 12.74
N LEU A 210 4.75 -2.24 13.45
CA LEU A 210 4.00 -1.43 14.40
C LEU A 210 2.80 -0.78 13.72
N GLY A 211 3.05 -0.11 12.59
CA GLY A 211 2.01 0.51 11.78
C GLY A 211 0.92 -0.47 11.40
N ALA A 212 1.28 -1.64 10.86
CA ALA A 212 0.33 -2.66 10.44
C ALA A 212 -0.54 -3.19 11.59
N ARG A 213 0.08 -3.51 12.73
CA ARG A 213 -0.64 -3.97 13.93
C ARG A 213 -1.58 -2.88 14.45
N LEU A 214 -1.13 -1.63 14.50
CA LEU A 214 -1.91 -0.51 14.99
C LEU A 214 -3.07 -0.16 14.04
N GLY A 215 -2.85 -0.14 12.72
CA GLY A 215 -3.91 0.09 11.74
C GLY A 215 -5.00 -0.98 11.80
N CYS A 216 -4.60 -2.24 11.92
CA CYS A 216 -5.53 -3.37 12.11
C CYS A 216 -6.34 -3.23 13.40
N SER A 217 -5.67 -3.00 14.53
CA SER A 217 -6.29 -2.80 15.84
C SER A 217 -7.26 -1.62 15.81
N LYS A 218 -6.86 -0.48 15.22
CA LYS A 218 -7.69 0.72 15.15
C LYS A 218 -8.98 0.53 14.36
N VAL A 219 -8.98 -0.22 13.26
CA VAL A 219 -10.19 -0.37 12.45
C VAL A 219 -11.14 -1.42 13.01
N LEU A 220 -10.60 -2.51 13.55
CA LEU A 220 -11.41 -3.63 14.03
C LEU A 220 -11.80 -3.51 15.50
N LEU A 221 -10.98 -2.86 16.32
CA LEU A 221 -11.16 -2.80 17.79
C LEU A 221 -11.45 -1.38 18.29
N GLU A 222 -11.19 -0.35 17.48
CA GLU A 222 -11.52 1.04 17.79
C GLU A 222 -12.45 1.63 16.72
N ASP A 223 -13.11 2.76 17.01
CA ASP A 223 -13.94 3.47 16.03
C ASP A 223 -13.12 4.39 15.11
N PHE A 224 -12.22 3.80 14.32
CA PHE A 224 -11.33 4.57 13.44
C PHE A 224 -12.01 4.98 12.12
N PRO A 225 -12.06 6.28 11.77
CA PRO A 225 -12.63 6.72 10.51
C PRO A 225 -11.63 6.47 9.37
N MET A 226 -11.93 5.46 8.54
CA MET A 226 -11.04 4.92 7.51
C MET A 226 -10.54 5.97 6.51
N GLY A 227 -11.33 7.00 6.20
CA GLY A 227 -10.92 8.10 5.32
C GLY A 227 -9.65 8.83 5.76
N LYS A 228 -9.23 8.70 7.03
CA LYS A 228 -7.96 9.25 7.51
C LYS A 228 -6.72 8.59 6.90
N ILE A 229 -6.81 7.35 6.39
CA ILE A 229 -5.63 6.67 5.84
C ILE A 229 -5.09 7.35 4.58
N ARG A 230 -5.86 8.22 3.92
CA ARG A 230 -5.44 9.00 2.74
C ARG A 230 -5.09 10.45 3.07
N ASP A 231 -5.37 10.91 4.30
CA ASP A 231 -5.11 12.26 4.74
C ASP A 231 -3.65 12.37 5.22
N TYR A 232 -2.82 13.03 4.39
CA TYR A 232 -1.40 13.24 4.68
C TYR A 232 -1.20 14.12 5.92
N ARG A 233 -2.03 15.16 6.08
CA ARG A 233 -1.96 16.06 7.23
C ARG A 233 -2.34 15.35 8.52
N TRP A 234 -3.36 14.49 8.49
CA TRP A 234 -3.71 13.67 9.65
C TRP A 234 -2.55 12.76 10.04
N PHE A 235 -1.93 12.07 9.09
CA PHE A 235 -0.78 11.19 9.37
C PHE A 235 0.41 11.96 9.94
N ASP A 236 0.72 13.14 9.42
CA ASP A 236 1.81 13.98 9.93
C ASP A 236 1.56 14.39 11.39
N LEU A 237 0.33 14.78 11.72
CA LEU A 237 -0.05 15.15 13.08
C LEU A 237 -0.07 13.94 14.01
N TYR A 238 -0.63 12.81 13.55
CA TYR A 238 -0.68 11.57 14.32
C TYR A 238 0.72 11.06 14.62
N TRP A 239 1.61 11.06 13.62
CA TRP A 239 3.01 10.72 13.80
C TRP A 239 3.69 11.62 14.82
N LYS A 240 3.62 12.95 14.67
CA LYS A 240 4.32 13.89 15.56
C LYS A 240 3.81 13.86 17.00
N ASN A 241 2.50 13.71 17.19
CA ASN A 241 1.86 13.88 18.48
C ASN A 241 1.73 12.58 19.27
N GLU A 242 1.53 11.45 18.60
CA GLU A 242 1.24 10.16 19.24
C GLU A 242 2.42 9.18 19.11
N ILE A 243 3.17 9.23 18.01
CA ILE A 243 4.22 8.23 17.74
C ILE A 243 5.61 8.81 18.07
N GLU A 244 6.06 9.85 17.37
CA GLU A 244 7.37 10.47 17.59
C GLU A 244 7.55 10.96 19.04
N SER A 245 6.50 11.51 19.64
CA SER A 245 6.52 11.99 21.03
C SER A 245 6.77 10.85 22.04
N GLU A 246 6.14 9.70 21.81
CA GLU A 246 6.20 8.52 22.68
C GLU A 246 7.51 7.75 22.51
N TYR A 247 7.92 7.50 21.26
CA TYR A 247 9.02 6.59 20.96
C TYR A 247 10.35 7.28 20.67
N LEU A 248 10.37 8.52 20.14
CA LEU A 248 11.59 9.13 19.61
C LEU A 248 12.18 10.25 20.48
N ARG A 249 11.50 10.63 21.58
CA ARG A 249 11.95 11.71 22.49
C ARG A 249 12.53 11.22 23.83
N GLY A 250 12.53 9.92 24.09
CA GLY A 250 13.02 9.30 25.34
C GLY A 250 14.33 8.51 25.20
N LEU A 251 14.86 8.03 26.33
CA LEU A 251 16.08 7.17 26.40
C LEU A 251 15.79 5.67 26.21
N LEU A 252 14.51 5.25 26.21
CA LEU A 252 14.06 3.84 26.15
C LEU A 252 13.28 3.54 24.84
N GLN A 253 13.75 4.11 23.73
CA GLN A 253 13.03 4.12 22.45
C GLN A 253 12.73 2.72 21.93
N GLU A 254 13.75 1.85 22.00
CA GLU A 254 13.67 0.50 21.47
C GLU A 254 12.89 -0.42 22.40
N GLU A 255 13.06 -0.30 23.72
CA GLU A 255 12.32 -1.09 24.71
C GLU A 255 10.82 -0.78 24.65
N GLN A 256 10.45 0.50 24.51
CA GLN A 256 9.05 0.89 24.38
C GLN A 256 8.45 0.39 23.07
N LEU A 257 9.18 0.51 21.95
CA LEU A 257 8.75 -0.03 20.66
C LEU A 257 8.52 -1.54 20.74
N GLU A 258 9.44 -2.31 21.34
CA GLU A 258 9.29 -3.75 21.52
C GLU A 258 8.12 -4.12 22.44
N HIS A 259 7.93 -3.35 23.52
CA HIS A 259 6.79 -3.52 24.42
C HIS A 259 5.46 -3.34 23.67
N ASP A 260 5.31 -2.27 22.88
CA ASP A 260 4.06 -2.02 22.14
C ASP A 260 3.84 -2.98 20.97
N LEU A 261 4.91 -3.40 20.29
CA LEU A 261 4.85 -4.48 19.32
C LEU A 261 4.28 -5.74 19.97
N LYS A 262 4.80 -6.15 21.13
CA LYS A 262 4.34 -7.34 21.85
C LYS A 262 2.90 -7.19 22.30
N ARG A 263 2.54 -6.06 22.93
CA ARG A 263 1.18 -5.77 23.42
C ARG A 263 0.15 -5.82 22.28
N LEU A 264 0.42 -5.18 21.15
CA LEU A 264 -0.49 -5.18 20.01
C LEU A 264 -0.63 -6.57 19.39
N LYS A 265 0.46 -7.35 19.31
CA LYS A 265 0.39 -8.74 18.84
C LYS A 265 -0.49 -9.60 19.73
N GLU A 266 -0.31 -9.52 21.04
CA GLU A 266 -1.10 -10.27 22.03
C GLU A 266 -2.58 -9.89 21.91
N ASN A 267 -2.88 -8.60 21.90
CA ASN A 267 -4.25 -8.10 21.75
C ASN A 267 -4.91 -8.55 20.44
N LEU A 268 -4.21 -8.49 19.30
CA LEU A 268 -4.75 -8.95 18.02
C LEU A 268 -4.96 -10.47 17.99
N ASN A 269 -4.05 -11.25 18.58
CA ASN A 269 -4.22 -12.70 18.66
C ASN A 269 -5.39 -13.09 19.55
N GLU A 270 -5.56 -12.43 20.69
CA GLU A 270 -6.68 -12.68 21.62
C GLU A 270 -8.03 -12.37 20.99
N ASN A 271 -8.14 -11.27 20.23
CA ASN A 271 -9.42 -10.81 19.69
C ASN A 271 -9.77 -11.41 18.32
N LEU A 272 -8.77 -11.73 17.49
CA LEU A 272 -8.97 -12.12 16.10
C LEU A 272 -8.45 -13.52 15.76
N ASP A 273 -7.69 -14.17 16.64
CA ASP A 273 -7.02 -15.45 16.37
C ASP A 273 -6.19 -15.42 15.07
N LEU A 274 -5.35 -14.39 14.92
CA LEU A 274 -4.51 -14.23 13.74
C LEU A 274 -3.27 -15.13 13.76
N GLY A 275 -2.85 -15.61 14.94
CA GLY A 275 -1.62 -16.39 15.10
C GLY A 275 -0.37 -15.61 14.69
N LEU A 276 -0.31 -14.32 15.03
CA LEU A 276 0.84 -13.45 14.80
C LEU A 276 2.03 -13.86 15.66
N VAL A 277 3.22 -13.80 15.08
CA VAL A 277 4.50 -14.09 15.73
C VAL A 277 5.50 -12.96 15.51
N ASP A 278 6.47 -12.82 16.41
CA ASP A 278 7.61 -11.91 16.23
C ASP A 278 8.79 -12.72 15.69
N PHE A 279 9.03 -12.65 14.38
CA PHE A 279 10.19 -13.26 13.77
C PHE A 279 11.46 -12.46 14.08
N SER A 280 12.58 -13.13 14.33
CA SER A 280 13.90 -12.48 14.37
C SER A 280 14.29 -11.91 12.99
N GLU A 281 15.41 -11.20 12.93
CA GLU A 281 15.97 -10.74 11.66
C GLU A 281 16.30 -11.92 10.74
N GLU A 282 17.01 -12.93 11.25
CA GLU A 282 17.36 -14.13 10.48
C GLU A 282 16.14 -14.89 10.00
N GLN A 283 15.11 -15.00 10.85
CA GLN A 283 13.89 -15.70 10.47
C GLN A 283 13.04 -14.89 9.47
N SER A 284 13.01 -13.56 9.58
CA SER A 284 12.37 -12.69 8.58
C SER A 284 13.05 -12.83 7.22
N LEU A 285 14.39 -12.83 7.22
CA LEU A 285 15.19 -13.03 6.01
C LEU A 285 14.96 -14.43 5.40
N PHE A 286 14.96 -15.47 6.24
CA PHE A 286 14.67 -16.84 5.81
C PHE A 286 13.26 -16.97 5.24
N PHE A 287 12.24 -16.43 5.90
CA PHE A 287 10.87 -16.45 5.40
C PHE A 287 10.80 -15.86 3.98
N LYS A 288 11.42 -14.70 3.77
CA LYS A 288 11.42 -14.03 2.46
C LYS A 288 12.13 -14.82 1.36
N SER A 289 13.08 -15.72 1.70
CA SER A 289 13.78 -16.53 0.70
C SER A 289 12.98 -17.76 0.25
N VAL A 290 12.02 -18.21 1.07
CA VAL A 290 11.20 -19.41 0.79
C VAL A 290 9.75 -19.08 0.46
N TYR A 291 9.27 -17.90 0.84
CA TYR A 291 7.88 -17.50 0.61
C TYR A 291 7.63 -17.20 -0.88
N PHE A 292 6.59 -17.83 -1.41
CA PHE A 292 6.16 -17.65 -2.79
C PHE A 292 4.91 -16.78 -2.85
N ASN A 293 5.04 -15.62 -3.49
CA ASN A 293 3.88 -14.75 -3.73
C ASN A 293 2.89 -15.43 -4.67
N ARG A 294 1.62 -15.47 -4.29
CA ARG A 294 0.55 -16.03 -5.13
C ARG A 294 0.50 -15.27 -6.47
N PRO A 295 0.53 -15.98 -7.63
CA PRO A 295 0.43 -15.32 -8.92
C PRO A 295 -0.94 -14.66 -9.06
N ARG A 296 -0.98 -13.54 -9.78
CA ARG A 296 -2.21 -12.82 -10.09
C ARG A 296 -2.18 -12.41 -11.55
N TYR A 297 -3.26 -12.72 -12.27
CA TYR A 297 -3.44 -12.33 -13.65
C TYR A 297 -4.92 -12.24 -13.97
N GLY A 298 -5.32 -11.20 -14.72
CA GLY A 298 -6.70 -11.02 -15.14
C GLY A 298 -7.43 -9.90 -14.41
N LEU A 299 -8.73 -9.80 -14.66
CA LEU A 299 -9.60 -8.82 -14.01
C LEU A 299 -9.68 -9.09 -12.51
N MET A 300 -9.56 -8.02 -11.71
CA MET A 300 -9.63 -8.12 -10.25
C MET A 300 -11.05 -8.31 -9.74
N PHE A 301 -12.03 -7.70 -10.43
CA PHE A 301 -13.45 -7.81 -10.14
C PHE A 301 -14.21 -7.85 -11.47
N ASP A 302 -14.96 -8.93 -11.70
CA ASP A 302 -15.70 -9.12 -12.95
C ASP A 302 -17.04 -8.33 -12.97
N ASP A 303 -17.57 -7.96 -11.79
CA ASP A 303 -18.91 -7.39 -11.60
C ASP A 303 -18.91 -5.87 -11.31
N LEU A 304 -18.14 -5.08 -12.06
CA LEU A 304 -18.12 -3.60 -11.98
C LEU A 304 -18.85 -2.93 -13.15
#